data_AF-A0AAJ2FP72-F1
#
_entry.id   AF-A0AAJ2FP72-F1
#
_cell.length_a   1.000
_cell.length_b   1.000
_cell.length_c   1.000
_cell.angle_alpha   90.00
_cell.angle_beta   90.00
_cell.angle_gamma   90.00
#
_symmetry.space_group_name_H-M   'P 1'
#
loop_
_entity.id
_entity.type
_entity.pdbx_description
1 polymer ?
#
loop_
_entity_poly.entity_id
_entity_poly.type
_entity_poly.pdbx_seq_one_letter_code
_entity_poly.pdbx_strand_id
1 'polypeptide(L)'
;MPTKRTPREQRALRLASGAALCLAISFGLALPIPFLAPVLCLLLLASVNRPLPFKAAIVLALVAMLTTGIGLLLIPILRYYPLTGVLLVTVSLFLVFRWGLSGGNNLIVTLLVMGLTMISSAGVAEFDLAAMVIAALVKGLLLAVMVIALSHWIFPEPANAPSPPAAPPPQGVEASRIALRATLIVLPTFLLAMIDPAAYLPIILKAVGLGQQCSTTSARNAGRELLGATLLGGLLAILFWCALSLFVHLWMFFLWMLLFGLILARKLYALSPSRYGPGLWLNTFITLIILLGQSVQDSALGKDVYTAFAVRMGLFIAVTLYACVMVRLLDRPAQSPAQGLT
;
A
#
# COMPACT_ATOMS: atom_id res chain seq x y z
N MET A 1 32.46 -8.36 -18.99
CA MET A 1 31.51 -9.46 -19.25
C MET A 1 30.14 -9.06 -18.69
N PRO A 2 29.07 -8.98 -19.50
CA PRO A 2 27.74 -8.76 -18.93
C PRO A 2 27.36 -10.04 -18.17
N THR A 3 27.36 -9.97 -16.83
CA THR A 3 26.87 -11.05 -15.98
C THR A 3 25.46 -11.40 -16.43
N LYS A 4 25.24 -12.60 -16.98
CA LYS A 4 23.91 -13.11 -17.33
C LYS A 4 23.10 -13.25 -16.03
N ARG A 5 22.35 -12.22 -15.66
CA ARG A 5 21.46 -12.21 -14.49
C ARG A 5 20.16 -12.92 -14.83
N THR A 6 19.62 -13.68 -13.89
CA THR A 6 18.30 -14.28 -14.08
C THR A 6 17.22 -13.19 -14.10
N PRO A 7 16.08 -13.39 -14.79
CA PRO A 7 15.00 -12.38 -14.82
C PRO A 7 14.48 -12.04 -13.41
N ARG A 8 14.52 -13.00 -12.48
CA ARG A 8 14.13 -12.79 -11.07
C ARG A 8 15.12 -11.90 -10.32
N GLU A 9 16.43 -12.06 -10.55
CA GLU A 9 17.46 -11.17 -9.99
C GLU A 9 17.33 -9.74 -10.50
N GLN A 10 17.07 -9.57 -11.81
CA GLN A 10 16.89 -8.24 -12.39
C GLN A 10 15.65 -7.54 -11.83
N ARG A 11 14.54 -8.27 -11.65
CA ARG A 11 13.33 -7.73 -11.00
C ARG A 11 13.60 -7.35 -9.54
N ALA A 12 14.33 -8.18 -8.80
CA ALA A 12 14.67 -7.89 -7.40
C ALA A 12 15.55 -6.63 -7.27
N LEU A 13 16.56 -6.50 -8.14
CA LEU A 13 17.43 -5.34 -8.20
C LEU A 13 16.63 -4.08 -8.57
N ARG A 14 15.77 -4.15 -9.59
CA ARG A 14 14.93 -3.04 -10.03
C ARG A 14 14.00 -2.54 -8.93
N LEU A 15 13.34 -3.49 -8.24
CA LEU A 15 12.43 -3.19 -7.15
C LEU A 15 13.15 -2.49 -5.99
N ALA A 16 14.31 -3.01 -5.57
CA ALA A 16 15.10 -2.41 -4.49
C ALA A 16 15.69 -1.05 -4.89
N SER A 17 16.29 -0.93 -6.08
CA SER A 17 16.89 0.32 -6.56
C SER A 17 15.83 1.39 -6.82
N GLY A 18 14.69 1.01 -7.39
CA GLY A 18 13.57 1.91 -7.64
C GLY A 18 12.99 2.47 -6.34
N ALA A 19 12.73 1.60 -5.36
CA ALA A 19 12.24 2.03 -4.05
C ALA A 19 13.25 2.94 -3.33
N ALA A 20 14.55 2.62 -3.36
CA ALA A 20 15.60 3.42 -2.75
C ALA A 20 15.78 4.79 -3.42
N LEU A 21 15.83 4.84 -4.77
CA LEU A 21 15.92 6.09 -5.52
C LEU A 21 14.70 6.97 -5.29
N CYS A 22 13.49 6.38 -5.35
CA CYS A 22 12.26 7.11 -5.13
C CYS A 22 12.20 7.70 -3.72
N LEU A 23 12.61 6.93 -2.71
CA LEU A 23 12.70 7.41 -1.33
C LEU A 23 13.73 8.55 -1.20
N ALA A 24 14.94 8.41 -1.74
CA ALA A 24 15.98 9.44 -1.63
C ALA A 24 15.55 10.76 -2.32
N ILE A 25 14.98 10.68 -3.53
CA ILE A 25 14.50 11.87 -4.25
C ILE A 25 13.31 12.50 -3.52
N SER A 26 12.38 11.68 -3.03
CA SER A 26 11.17 12.19 -2.37
C SER A 26 11.48 12.94 -1.06
N PHE A 27 12.39 12.39 -0.24
CA PHE A 27 12.86 13.05 0.97
C PHE A 27 13.81 14.22 0.67
N GLY A 28 14.66 14.12 -0.36
CA GLY A 28 15.55 15.21 -0.78
C GLY A 28 14.81 16.43 -1.34
N LEU A 29 13.67 16.21 -2.00
CA LEU A 29 12.78 17.28 -2.50
C LEU A 29 11.77 17.76 -1.45
N ALA A 30 11.80 17.22 -0.22
CA ALA A 30 10.85 17.53 0.86
C ALA A 30 9.39 17.51 0.37
N LEU A 31 8.98 16.44 -0.32
CA LEU A 31 7.59 16.28 -0.76
C LEU A 31 6.63 16.32 0.44
N PRO A 32 5.35 16.70 0.26
CA PRO A 32 4.45 16.89 1.39
C PRO A 32 4.23 15.63 2.24
N ILE A 33 4.24 14.46 1.59
CA ILE A 33 4.18 13.14 2.22
C ILE A 33 5.29 12.27 1.59
N PRO A 34 6.55 12.37 2.03
CA PRO A 34 7.70 11.83 1.30
C PRO A 34 7.71 10.31 1.13
N PHE A 35 7.11 9.57 2.05
CA PHE A 35 7.06 8.11 2.00
C PHE A 35 5.95 7.57 1.06
N LEU A 36 5.04 8.42 0.59
CA LEU A 36 3.98 8.00 -0.32
C LEU A 36 4.53 7.62 -1.71
N ALA A 37 5.47 8.41 -2.23
CA ALA A 37 6.11 8.15 -3.51
C ALA A 37 6.82 6.77 -3.58
N PRO A 38 7.68 6.39 -2.62
CA PRO A 38 8.32 5.07 -2.63
C PRO A 38 7.32 3.92 -2.41
N VAL A 39 6.22 4.11 -1.68
CA VAL A 39 5.14 3.11 -1.58
C VAL A 39 4.46 2.91 -2.95
N LEU A 40 4.09 4.00 -3.64
CA LEU A 40 3.51 3.93 -4.98
C LEU A 40 4.47 3.29 -5.98
N CYS A 41 5.75 3.67 -5.94
CA CYS A 41 6.81 3.10 -6.75
C CYS A 41 6.91 1.59 -6.50
N LEU A 42 6.96 1.16 -5.24
CA LEU A 42 7.02 -0.25 -4.88
C LEU A 42 5.80 -1.05 -5.38
N LEU A 43 4.59 -0.51 -5.22
CA LEU A 43 3.35 -1.12 -5.73
C LEU A 43 3.37 -1.24 -7.26
N LEU A 44 3.84 -0.21 -7.95
CA LEU A 44 3.96 -0.18 -9.41
C LEU A 44 5.01 -1.18 -9.92
N LEU A 45 6.21 -1.23 -9.33
CA LEU A 45 7.25 -2.19 -9.73
C LEU A 45 6.87 -3.64 -9.41
N ALA A 46 6.12 -3.87 -8.34
CA ALA A 46 5.65 -5.20 -7.98
C ALA A 46 4.52 -5.71 -8.89
N SER A 47 3.69 -4.80 -9.42
CA SER A 47 2.52 -5.14 -10.26
C SER A 47 2.80 -5.07 -11.76
N VAL A 48 3.70 -4.20 -12.21
CA VAL A 48 4.00 -3.96 -13.62
C VAL A 48 5.41 -4.43 -13.95
N ASN A 49 5.51 -5.60 -14.59
CA ASN A 49 6.79 -6.17 -15.05
C ASN A 49 7.26 -5.57 -16.40
N ARG A 50 6.56 -4.59 -16.96
CA ARG A 50 6.89 -3.96 -18.24
C ARG A 50 7.05 -2.45 -18.05
N PRO A 51 7.89 -1.79 -18.87
CA PRO A 51 7.92 -0.33 -18.88
C PRO A 51 6.50 0.19 -19.15
N LEU A 52 6.05 1.16 -18.35
CA LEU A 52 4.73 1.75 -18.52
C LEU A 52 4.66 2.42 -19.89
N PRO A 53 3.77 1.99 -20.80
CA PRO A 53 3.58 2.71 -22.05
C PRO A 53 3.07 4.12 -21.72
N PHE A 54 3.41 5.10 -22.55
CA PHE A 54 2.98 6.49 -22.35
C PHE A 54 1.45 6.61 -22.13
N LYS A 55 0.67 5.77 -22.82
CA LYS A 55 -0.79 5.65 -22.63
C LYS A 55 -1.18 5.27 -21.19
N ALA A 56 -0.46 4.34 -20.54
CA ALA A 56 -0.73 3.95 -19.16
C ALA A 56 -0.41 5.07 -18.16
N ALA A 57 0.63 5.87 -18.42
CA ALA A 57 0.93 7.05 -17.60
C ALA A 57 -0.20 8.09 -17.67
N ILE A 58 -0.75 8.34 -18.87
CA ILE A 58 -1.93 9.23 -19.04
C ILE A 58 -3.14 8.68 -18.31
N VAL A 59 -3.43 7.38 -18.44
CA VAL A 59 -4.55 6.75 -17.73
C VAL A 59 -4.38 6.86 -16.22
N LEU A 60 -3.18 6.62 -15.68
CA LEU A 60 -2.90 6.78 -14.26
C LEU A 60 -3.07 8.23 -13.79
N ALA A 61 -2.65 9.21 -14.60
CA ALA A 61 -2.85 10.62 -14.30
C ALA A 61 -4.34 11.01 -14.29
N LEU A 62 -5.11 10.54 -15.28
CA LEU A 62 -6.55 10.77 -15.37
C LEU A 62 -7.30 10.11 -14.20
N VAL A 63 -6.92 8.89 -13.84
CA VAL A 63 -7.43 8.20 -12.64
C VAL A 63 -7.10 8.97 -11.38
N ALA A 64 -5.88 9.48 -11.23
CA ALA A 64 -5.49 10.29 -10.06
C ALA A 64 -6.30 11.59 -9.98
N MET A 65 -6.60 12.22 -11.12
CA MET A 65 -7.47 13.40 -11.20
C MET A 65 -8.91 13.05 -10.81
N LEU A 66 -9.47 11.96 -11.34
CA LEU A 66 -10.83 11.50 -11.01
C LEU A 66 -10.94 11.16 -9.51
N THR A 67 -9.95 10.43 -9.00
CA THR A 67 -9.81 10.07 -7.58
C THR A 67 -9.82 11.31 -6.69
N THR A 68 -9.09 12.35 -7.11
CA THR A 68 -9.04 13.64 -6.42
C THR A 68 -10.40 14.34 -6.44
N GLY A 69 -11.05 14.40 -7.61
CA GLY A 69 -12.37 15.01 -7.76
C GLY A 69 -13.43 14.34 -6.90
N ILE A 70 -13.48 13.00 -6.89
CA ILE A 70 -14.44 12.23 -6.07
C ILE A 70 -14.22 12.50 -4.58
N GLY A 71 -12.96 12.49 -4.12
CA GLY A 71 -12.62 12.78 -2.72
C GLY A 71 -13.07 14.18 -2.29
N LEU A 72 -12.87 15.19 -3.14
CA LEU A 72 -13.28 16.57 -2.88
C LEU A 72 -14.80 16.76 -2.88
N LEU A 73 -15.52 16.13 -3.81
CA LEU A 73 -16.98 16.20 -3.89
C LEU A 73 -17.68 15.57 -2.68
N LEU A 74 -17.02 14.63 -2.02
CA LEU A 74 -17.51 13.98 -0.80
C LEU A 74 -17.42 14.89 0.43
N ILE A 75 -16.48 15.85 0.47
CA ILE A 75 -16.26 16.74 1.63
C ILE A 75 -17.56 17.43 2.12
N PRO A 76 -18.33 18.15 1.27
CA PRO A 76 -19.55 18.82 1.75
C PRO A 76 -20.57 17.82 2.29
N ILE A 77 -20.72 16.66 1.66
CA ILE A 77 -21.67 15.63 2.11
C ILE A 77 -21.25 15.10 3.48
N LEU A 78 -19.96 14.82 3.70
CA LEU A 78 -19.46 14.35 4.99
C LEU A 78 -19.58 15.44 6.08
N ARG A 79 -19.44 16.72 5.71
CA ARG A 79 -19.53 17.84 6.66
C ARG A 79 -20.97 18.16 7.08
N TYR A 80 -21.93 18.11 6.16
CA TYR A 80 -23.33 18.45 6.44
C TYR A 80 -24.20 17.22 6.77
N TYR A 81 -23.86 16.05 6.24
CA TYR A 81 -24.61 14.80 6.41
C TYR A 81 -23.65 13.63 6.71
N PRO A 82 -23.02 13.59 7.89
CA PRO A 82 -21.92 12.67 8.20
C PRO A 82 -22.31 11.20 8.05
N LEU A 83 -23.51 10.80 8.51
CA LEU A 83 -23.98 9.42 8.39
C LEU A 83 -24.14 9.01 6.91
N THR A 84 -24.77 9.87 6.11
CA THR A 84 -24.95 9.65 4.66
C THR A 84 -23.60 9.63 3.95
N GLY A 85 -22.68 10.52 4.31
CA GLY A 85 -21.33 10.58 3.78
C GLY A 85 -20.54 9.29 4.04
N VAL A 86 -20.54 8.80 5.28
CA VAL A 86 -19.90 7.53 5.65
C VAL A 86 -20.52 6.36 4.89
N LEU A 87 -21.86 6.34 4.74
CA LEU A 87 -22.56 5.29 4.00
C LEU A 87 -22.19 5.31 2.51
N LEU A 88 -22.12 6.49 1.89
CA LEU A 88 -21.66 6.65 0.51
C LEU A 88 -20.21 6.18 0.34
N VAL A 89 -19.29 6.59 1.22
CA VAL A 89 -17.90 6.11 1.20
C VAL A 89 -17.85 4.59 1.32
N THR A 90 -18.65 4.01 2.24
CA THR A 90 -18.71 2.55 2.43
C THR A 90 -19.18 1.82 1.17
N VAL A 91 -20.25 2.31 0.54
CA VAL A 91 -20.78 1.73 -0.71
C VAL A 91 -19.77 1.90 -1.84
N SER A 92 -19.15 3.08 -1.97
CA SER A 92 -18.12 3.32 -2.99
C SER A 92 -16.92 2.39 -2.78
N LEU A 93 -16.41 2.23 -1.57
CA LEU A 93 -15.33 1.29 -1.26
C LEU A 93 -15.70 -0.14 -1.65
N PHE A 94 -16.92 -0.58 -1.33
CA PHE A 94 -17.41 -1.90 -1.73
C PHE A 94 -17.43 -2.10 -3.25
N LEU A 95 -17.95 -1.12 -4.00
CA LEU A 95 -17.97 -1.17 -5.47
C LEU A 95 -16.56 -1.19 -6.06
N VAL A 96 -15.64 -0.41 -5.49
CA VAL A 96 -14.25 -0.32 -5.95
C VAL A 96 -13.48 -1.63 -5.70
N PHE A 97 -13.63 -2.23 -4.51
CA PHE A 97 -13.04 -3.54 -4.23
C PHE A 97 -13.67 -4.64 -5.08
N ARG A 98 -14.98 -4.62 -5.27
CA ARG A 98 -15.67 -5.59 -6.15
C ARG A 98 -15.19 -5.48 -7.59
N TRP A 99 -15.03 -4.26 -8.11
CA TRP A 99 -14.45 -4.03 -9.43
C TRP A 99 -13.00 -4.53 -9.52
N GLY A 100 -12.19 -4.30 -8.49
CA GLY A 100 -10.84 -4.85 -8.38
C GLY A 100 -10.80 -6.38 -8.47
N LEU A 101 -11.73 -7.06 -7.82
CA LEU A 101 -11.86 -8.52 -7.86
C LEU A 101 -12.35 -9.05 -9.21
N SER A 102 -13.17 -8.28 -9.93
CA SER A 102 -13.65 -8.62 -11.26
C SER A 102 -12.61 -8.40 -12.38
N GLY A 103 -11.34 -8.15 -12.04
CA GLY A 103 -10.26 -7.94 -13.00
C GLY A 103 -9.83 -6.47 -13.18
N GLY A 104 -10.30 -5.56 -12.33
CA GLY A 104 -9.83 -4.19 -12.28
C GLY A 104 -8.33 -4.09 -11.95
N ASN A 105 -7.67 -3.04 -12.43
CA ASN A 105 -6.25 -2.83 -12.13
C ASN A 105 -6.07 -2.45 -10.66
N ASN A 106 -5.27 -3.23 -9.91
CA ASN A 106 -5.04 -3.01 -8.47
C ASN A 106 -4.50 -1.61 -8.14
N LEU A 107 -3.76 -0.98 -9.06
CA LEU A 107 -3.26 0.39 -8.88
C LEU A 107 -4.40 1.42 -8.91
N ILE A 108 -5.34 1.26 -9.85
CA ILE A 108 -6.53 2.12 -9.96
C ILE A 108 -7.38 1.96 -8.70
N VAL A 109 -7.57 0.71 -8.24
CA VAL A 109 -8.25 0.42 -6.97
C VAL A 109 -7.56 1.13 -5.81
N THR A 110 -6.23 1.04 -5.71
CA THR A 110 -5.46 1.70 -4.63
C THR A 110 -5.67 3.21 -4.66
N LEU A 111 -5.49 3.84 -5.82
CA LEU A 111 -5.67 5.28 -6.00
C LEU A 111 -7.10 5.69 -5.58
N LEU A 112 -8.10 5.03 -6.14
CA LEU A 112 -9.50 5.36 -5.88
C LEU A 112 -9.89 5.20 -4.41
N VAL A 113 -9.41 4.14 -3.74
CA VAL A 113 -9.60 3.96 -2.30
C VAL A 113 -8.89 5.08 -1.51
N MET A 114 -7.66 5.45 -1.88
CA MET A 114 -6.97 6.57 -1.24
C MET A 114 -7.72 7.91 -1.43
N GLY A 115 -8.31 8.18 -2.60
CA GLY A 115 -9.13 9.39 -2.78
C GLY A 115 -10.42 9.35 -1.97
N LEU A 116 -11.11 8.22 -1.97
CA LEU A 116 -12.35 8.03 -1.21
C LEU A 116 -12.17 8.14 0.31
N THR A 117 -10.96 7.90 0.82
CA THR A 117 -10.69 7.83 2.26
C THR A 117 -9.75 8.93 2.74
N MET A 118 -8.55 9.06 2.16
CA MET A 118 -7.54 10.03 2.61
C MET A 118 -7.92 11.47 2.26
N ILE A 119 -8.34 11.73 1.02
CA ILE A 119 -8.68 13.09 0.58
C ILE A 119 -9.98 13.56 1.25
N SER A 120 -11.00 12.69 1.28
CA SER A 120 -12.28 12.99 1.91
C SER A 120 -12.12 13.22 3.43
N SER A 121 -11.34 12.40 4.13
CA SER A 121 -11.14 12.58 5.58
C SER A 121 -10.32 13.83 5.90
N ALA A 122 -9.22 14.06 5.17
CA ALA A 122 -8.41 15.26 5.32
C ALA A 122 -9.23 16.54 5.07
N GLY A 123 -10.06 16.55 4.02
CA GLY A 123 -10.80 17.73 3.61
C GLY A 123 -11.98 18.11 4.50
N VAL A 124 -12.49 17.17 5.30
CA VAL A 124 -13.51 17.46 6.33
C VAL A 124 -12.90 18.20 7.51
N ALA A 125 -11.65 17.92 7.87
CA ALA A 125 -10.94 18.68 8.88
C ALA A 125 -10.53 20.05 8.34
N GLU A 126 -9.68 20.09 7.32
CA GLU A 126 -9.21 21.32 6.70
C GLU A 126 -8.97 21.12 5.20
N PHE A 127 -9.36 22.11 4.40
CA PHE A 127 -9.17 22.05 2.94
C PHE A 127 -7.68 21.99 2.57
N ASP A 128 -6.81 22.66 3.33
CA ASP A 128 -5.37 22.65 3.11
C ASP A 128 -4.74 21.27 3.32
N LEU A 129 -5.24 20.48 4.29
CA LEU A 129 -4.84 19.09 4.47
C LEU A 129 -5.23 18.24 3.26
N ALA A 130 -6.43 18.41 2.70
CA ALA A 130 -6.82 17.74 1.47
C ALA A 130 -5.92 18.13 0.29
N ALA A 131 -5.66 19.43 0.11
CA ALA A 131 -4.75 19.93 -0.93
C ALA A 131 -3.33 19.36 -0.77
N MET A 132 -2.85 19.20 0.47
CA MET A 132 -1.57 18.57 0.78
C MET A 132 -1.54 17.08 0.37
N VAL A 133 -2.59 16.32 0.69
CA VAL A 133 -2.71 14.90 0.30
C VAL A 133 -2.79 14.77 -1.22
N ILE A 134 -3.53 15.63 -1.90
CA ILE A 134 -3.62 15.68 -3.36
C ILE A 134 -2.25 15.96 -3.98
N ALA A 135 -1.57 17.01 -3.50
CA ALA A 135 -0.25 17.38 -3.99
C ALA A 135 0.75 16.24 -3.77
N ALA A 136 0.69 15.55 -2.63
CA ALA A 136 1.51 14.39 -2.36
C ALA A 136 1.22 13.21 -3.29
N LEU A 137 -0.05 12.90 -3.56
CA LEU A 137 -0.45 11.84 -4.49
C LEU A 137 0.02 12.14 -5.91
N VAL A 138 -0.21 13.36 -6.41
CA VAL A 138 0.17 13.76 -7.78
C VAL A 138 1.69 13.77 -7.93
N LYS A 139 2.42 14.48 -7.06
CA LYS A 139 3.89 14.57 -7.13
C LYS A 139 4.52 13.19 -6.88
N GLY A 140 3.98 12.41 -5.96
CA GLY A 140 4.46 11.06 -5.65
C GLY A 140 4.24 10.08 -6.79
N LEU A 141 3.09 10.14 -7.48
CA LEU A 141 2.83 9.32 -8.67
C LEU A 141 3.74 9.70 -9.84
N LEU A 142 3.92 11.00 -10.10
CA LEU A 142 4.85 11.49 -11.13
C LEU A 142 6.28 11.00 -10.87
N LEU A 143 6.75 11.16 -9.63
CA LEU A 143 8.06 10.67 -9.22
C LEU A 143 8.16 9.15 -9.36
N ALA A 144 7.15 8.39 -8.93
CA ALA A 144 7.14 6.95 -9.07
C ALA A 144 7.23 6.51 -10.54
N VAL A 145 6.44 7.12 -11.43
CA VAL A 145 6.47 6.84 -12.88
C VAL A 145 7.84 7.16 -13.48
N MET A 146 8.44 8.30 -13.12
CA MET A 146 9.77 8.69 -13.58
C MET A 146 10.85 7.70 -13.12
N VAL A 147 10.82 7.31 -11.84
CA VAL A 147 11.78 6.34 -11.29
C VAL A 147 11.57 4.94 -11.89
N ILE A 148 10.33 4.56 -12.20
CA ILE A 148 10.04 3.31 -12.92
C ILE A 148 10.70 3.34 -14.30
N ALA A 149 10.52 4.40 -15.07
CA ALA A 149 11.13 4.54 -16.39
C ALA A 149 12.65 4.44 -16.29
N LEU A 150 13.26 5.17 -15.35
CA LEU A 150 14.70 5.12 -15.10
C LEU A 150 15.18 3.72 -14.68
N SER A 151 14.45 3.05 -13.80
CA SER A 151 14.81 1.70 -13.33
C SER A 151 14.73 0.64 -14.43
N HIS A 152 13.77 0.76 -15.36
CA HIS A 152 13.68 -0.12 -16.52
C HIS A 152 14.78 0.18 -17.55
N TRP A 153 15.26 1.42 -17.62
CA TRP A 153 16.40 1.78 -18.46
C TRP A 153 17.71 1.22 -17.91
N ILE A 154 17.92 1.28 -16.58
CA ILE A 154 19.11 0.74 -15.91
C ILE A 154 19.08 -0.80 -15.86
N PHE A 155 17.91 -1.40 -15.63
CA PHE A 155 17.71 -2.85 -15.51
C PHE A 155 16.60 -3.35 -16.47
N PRO A 156 16.91 -3.48 -17.77
CA PRO A 156 15.94 -3.91 -18.78
C PRO A 156 15.43 -5.32 -18.51
N GLU A 157 14.14 -5.53 -18.79
CA GLU A 157 13.47 -6.84 -18.70
C GLU A 157 13.79 -7.67 -19.96
N PRO A 158 14.16 -8.96 -19.84
CA PRO A 158 14.23 -9.83 -21.00
C PRO A 158 12.82 -10.05 -21.56
N ALA A 159 12.65 -9.85 -22.87
CA ALA A 159 11.36 -9.82 -23.58
C ALA A 159 10.47 -11.08 -23.37
N ASN A 160 11.04 -12.18 -22.88
CA ASN A 160 10.39 -13.49 -22.74
C ASN A 160 10.10 -13.92 -21.29
N ALA A 161 10.16 -13.02 -20.30
CA ALA A 161 9.83 -13.40 -18.93
C ALA A 161 8.32 -13.69 -18.77
N PRO A 162 7.90 -14.91 -18.39
CA PRO A 162 6.48 -15.24 -18.25
C PRO A 162 5.82 -14.35 -17.19
N SER A 163 4.63 -13.84 -17.50
CA SER A 163 3.75 -13.26 -16.50
C SER A 163 3.30 -14.37 -15.54
N PRO A 164 3.33 -14.16 -14.22
CA PRO A 164 2.72 -15.10 -13.28
C PRO A 164 1.25 -15.34 -13.69
N PRO A 165 0.76 -16.58 -13.66
CA PRO A 165 -0.65 -16.87 -13.91
C PRO A 165 -1.51 -16.05 -12.94
N ALA A 166 -2.41 -15.23 -13.46
CA ALA A 166 -3.42 -14.59 -12.63
C ALA A 166 -4.32 -15.71 -12.08
N ALA A 167 -4.49 -15.77 -10.75
CA ALA A 167 -5.47 -16.67 -10.16
C ALA A 167 -6.86 -16.36 -10.75
N PRO A 168 -7.72 -17.37 -10.96
CA PRO A 168 -9.08 -17.13 -11.45
C PRO A 168 -9.78 -16.12 -10.54
N PRO A 169 -10.40 -15.06 -11.10
CA PRO A 169 -11.11 -14.10 -10.29
C PRO A 169 -12.26 -14.81 -9.56
N PRO A 170 -12.45 -14.57 -8.25
CA PRO A 170 -13.60 -15.11 -7.53
C PRO A 170 -14.89 -14.59 -8.18
N GLN A 171 -15.89 -15.45 -8.35
CA GLN A 171 -17.12 -15.14 -9.08
C GLN A 171 -18.35 -15.04 -8.15
N GLY A 172 -19.31 -14.21 -8.52
CA GLY A 172 -20.64 -14.17 -7.89
C GLY A 172 -20.65 -13.72 -6.42
N VAL A 173 -21.28 -14.53 -5.57
CA VAL A 173 -21.49 -14.24 -4.13
C VAL A 173 -20.18 -14.18 -3.37
N GLU A 174 -19.18 -14.97 -3.78
CA GLU A 174 -17.86 -15.00 -3.15
C GLU A 174 -17.12 -13.67 -3.36
N ALA A 175 -17.15 -13.11 -4.58
CA ALA A 175 -16.58 -11.79 -4.87
C ALA A 175 -17.22 -10.68 -4.02
N SER A 176 -18.53 -10.76 -3.78
CA SER A 176 -19.24 -9.79 -2.93
C SER A 176 -18.82 -9.92 -1.47
N ARG A 177 -18.69 -11.14 -0.93
CA ARG A 177 -18.18 -11.34 0.44
C ARG A 177 -16.74 -10.87 0.60
N ILE A 178 -15.91 -11.13 -0.41
CA ILE A 178 -14.51 -10.71 -0.48
C ILE A 178 -14.38 -9.18 -0.59
N ALA A 179 -15.25 -8.51 -1.34
CA ALA A 179 -15.28 -7.06 -1.39
C ALA A 179 -15.74 -6.47 -0.05
N LEU A 180 -16.77 -7.06 0.56
CA LEU A 180 -17.30 -6.61 1.85
C LEU A 180 -16.24 -6.71 2.97
N ARG A 181 -15.46 -7.80 3.03
CA ARG A 181 -14.35 -7.90 4.00
C ARG A 181 -13.33 -6.78 3.81
N ALA A 182 -12.96 -6.46 2.57
CA ALA A 182 -11.97 -5.42 2.30
C ALA A 182 -12.51 -4.03 2.70
N THR A 183 -13.78 -3.75 2.39
CA THR A 183 -14.47 -2.54 2.84
C THR A 183 -14.49 -2.42 4.35
N LEU A 184 -14.90 -3.48 5.06
CA LEU A 184 -14.98 -3.50 6.52
C LEU A 184 -13.60 -3.34 7.17
N ILE A 185 -12.52 -3.81 6.54
CA ILE A 185 -11.14 -3.61 7.03
C ILE A 185 -10.72 -2.13 6.94
N VAL A 186 -11.09 -1.43 5.87
CA VAL A 186 -10.69 -0.03 5.64
C VAL A 186 -11.58 0.94 6.42
N LEU A 187 -12.87 0.65 6.57
CA LEU A 187 -13.86 1.51 7.21
C LEU A 187 -13.46 2.06 8.60
N PRO A 188 -12.99 1.25 9.58
CA PRO A 188 -12.63 1.79 10.90
C PRO A 188 -11.44 2.74 10.83
N THR A 189 -10.50 2.50 9.92
CA THR A 189 -9.35 3.40 9.75
C THR A 189 -9.74 4.72 9.11
N PHE A 190 -10.74 4.71 8.22
CA PHE A 190 -11.35 5.92 7.70
C PHE A 190 -12.08 6.71 8.80
N LEU A 191 -12.84 6.03 9.67
CA LEU A 191 -13.49 6.69 10.82
C LEU A 191 -12.48 7.29 11.81
N LEU A 192 -11.37 6.60 12.08
CA LEU A 192 -10.29 7.16 12.91
C LEU A 192 -9.66 8.39 12.25
N ALA A 193 -9.44 8.36 10.92
CA ALA A 193 -8.94 9.52 10.19
C ALA A 193 -9.93 10.69 10.13
N MET A 194 -11.23 10.45 10.31
CA MET A 194 -12.20 11.54 10.47
C MET A 194 -12.05 12.27 11.81
N ILE A 195 -11.47 11.61 12.83
CA ILE A 195 -11.21 12.21 14.14
C ILE A 195 -9.92 13.04 14.10
N ASP A 196 -8.83 12.46 13.57
CA ASP A 196 -7.55 13.16 13.40
C ASP A 196 -6.84 12.69 12.11
N PRO A 197 -7.06 13.39 10.98
CA PRO A 197 -6.45 12.98 9.72
C PRO A 197 -4.92 12.94 9.80
N ALA A 198 -4.29 13.91 10.47
CA ALA A 198 -2.84 14.04 10.49
C ALA A 198 -2.17 12.82 11.16
N ALA A 199 -2.75 12.31 12.25
CA ALA A 199 -2.25 11.13 12.95
C ALA A 199 -2.57 9.81 12.23
N TYR A 200 -3.76 9.69 11.60
CA TYR A 200 -4.29 8.41 11.13
C TYR A 200 -4.18 8.16 9.61
N LEU A 201 -3.79 9.15 8.79
CA LEU A 201 -3.56 8.96 7.34
C LEU A 201 -2.61 7.79 6.98
N PRO A 202 -1.47 7.58 7.68
CA PRO A 202 -0.59 6.43 7.41
C PRO A 202 -1.26 5.07 7.68
N ILE A 203 -2.24 5.04 8.58
CA ILE A 203 -2.97 3.83 8.95
C ILE A 203 -3.96 3.46 7.86
N ILE A 204 -4.58 4.44 7.19
CA ILE A 204 -5.37 4.19 5.98
C ILE A 204 -4.51 3.49 4.93
N LEU A 205 -3.32 4.00 4.62
CA LEU A 205 -2.43 3.38 3.61
C LEU A 205 -2.13 1.91 3.92
N LYS A 206 -1.89 1.59 5.20
CA LYS A 206 -1.73 0.22 5.64
C LYS A 206 -3.02 -0.59 5.47
N ALA A 207 -4.17 -0.05 5.86
CA ALA A 207 -5.47 -0.71 5.74
C ALA A 207 -5.87 -0.99 4.28
N VAL A 208 -5.57 -0.09 3.35
CA VAL A 208 -5.78 -0.30 1.90
C VAL A 208 -4.97 -1.50 1.42
N GLY A 209 -3.67 -1.56 1.77
CA GLY A 209 -2.82 -2.69 1.43
C GLY A 209 -3.30 -4.01 2.04
N LEU A 210 -3.78 -3.98 3.30
CA LEU A 210 -4.38 -5.14 3.97
C LEU A 210 -5.68 -5.58 3.28
N GLY A 211 -6.57 -4.65 2.91
CA GLY A 211 -7.82 -4.95 2.20
C GLY A 211 -7.56 -5.65 0.87
N GLN A 212 -6.56 -5.19 0.11
CA GLN A 212 -6.15 -5.82 -1.14
C GLN A 212 -5.48 -7.19 -0.95
N GLN A 213 -4.64 -7.36 0.08
CA GLN A 213 -4.01 -8.65 0.35
C GLN A 213 -4.99 -9.69 0.89
N CYS A 214 -5.91 -9.27 1.76
CA CYS A 214 -7.01 -10.11 2.20
C CYS A 214 -7.82 -10.57 1.00
N SER A 215 -8.00 -9.71 -0.01
CA SER A 215 -8.76 -10.01 -1.22
C SER A 215 -8.15 -11.14 -2.07
N THR A 216 -6.83 -11.29 -2.06
CA THR A 216 -6.09 -12.27 -2.88
C THR A 216 -5.60 -13.50 -2.11
N THR A 217 -5.56 -13.46 -0.77
CA THR A 217 -5.01 -14.52 0.08
C THR A 217 -6.10 -15.42 0.66
N SER A 218 -5.85 -16.73 0.72
CA SER A 218 -6.73 -17.66 1.44
C SER A 218 -6.80 -17.31 2.92
N ALA A 219 -8.02 -17.21 3.46
CA ALA A 219 -8.31 -16.72 4.81
C ALA A 219 -7.58 -17.48 5.94
N ARG A 220 -7.26 -18.77 5.73
CA ARG A 220 -6.58 -19.61 6.73
C ARG A 220 -5.13 -19.18 6.98
N ASN A 221 -4.45 -18.65 5.95
CA ASN A 221 -3.06 -18.19 6.05
C ASN A 221 -2.95 -16.67 6.20
N ALA A 222 -3.99 -15.93 5.81
CA ALA A 222 -4.02 -14.47 5.87
C ALA A 222 -3.63 -13.91 7.24
N GLY A 223 -4.17 -14.45 8.35
CA GLY A 223 -3.85 -13.93 9.69
C GLY A 223 -2.37 -13.98 10.04
N ARG A 224 -1.67 -15.09 9.74
CA ARG A 224 -0.24 -15.24 10.01
C ARG A 224 0.60 -14.38 9.08
N GLU A 225 0.21 -14.27 7.81
CA GLU A 225 0.95 -13.47 6.84
C GLU A 225 0.81 -11.97 7.09
N LEU A 226 -0.39 -11.49 7.41
CA LEU A 226 -0.65 -10.07 7.66
C LEU A 226 0.01 -9.60 8.97
N LEU A 227 -0.17 -10.34 10.07
CA LEU A 227 0.49 -10.02 11.34
C LEU A 227 2.00 -10.17 11.24
N GLY A 228 2.48 -11.26 10.61
CA GLY A 228 3.90 -11.49 10.38
C GLY A 228 4.53 -10.36 9.58
N ALA A 229 3.89 -9.89 8.52
CA ALA A 229 4.37 -8.77 7.73
C ALA A 229 4.40 -7.45 8.50
N THR A 230 3.37 -7.17 9.31
CA THR A 230 3.33 -5.95 10.13
C THR A 230 4.43 -5.95 11.19
N LEU A 231 4.59 -7.06 11.93
CA LEU A 231 5.62 -7.20 12.95
C LEU A 231 7.03 -7.18 12.35
N LEU A 232 7.25 -7.90 11.25
CA LEU A 232 8.56 -7.96 10.59
C LEU A 232 8.91 -6.62 9.93
N GLY A 233 7.95 -5.95 9.30
CA GLY A 233 8.13 -4.60 8.76
C GLY A 233 8.46 -3.58 9.85
N GLY A 234 7.81 -3.71 11.00
CA GLY A 234 8.09 -2.94 12.20
C GLY A 234 9.48 -3.17 12.79
N LEU A 235 9.88 -4.43 12.96
CA LEU A 235 11.21 -4.80 13.42
C LEU A 235 12.30 -4.26 12.49
N LEU A 236 12.12 -4.42 11.18
CA LEU A 236 13.04 -3.86 10.19
C LEU A 236 13.08 -2.34 10.25
N ALA A 237 11.97 -1.66 10.55
CA ALA A 237 11.95 -0.21 10.71
C ALA A 237 12.77 0.24 11.93
N ILE A 238 12.71 -0.49 13.05
CA ILE A 238 13.55 -0.22 14.23
C ILE A 238 15.03 -0.42 13.90
N LEU A 239 15.37 -1.54 13.24
CA LEU A 239 16.75 -1.84 12.85
C LEU A 239 17.29 -0.79 11.88
N PHE A 240 16.49 -0.38 10.89
CA PHE A 240 16.85 0.67 9.95
C PHE A 240 17.03 2.00 10.68
N TRP A 241 16.07 2.39 11.53
CA TRP A 241 16.16 3.61 12.32
C TRP A 241 17.47 3.68 13.12
N CYS A 242 17.79 2.61 13.86
CA CYS A 242 19.04 2.48 14.61
C CYS A 242 20.28 2.62 13.70
N ALA A 243 20.26 1.97 12.53
CA ALA A 243 21.34 2.05 11.55
C ALA A 243 21.50 3.46 10.94
N LEU A 244 20.39 4.17 10.73
CA LEU A 244 20.39 5.55 10.25
C LEU A 244 20.85 6.54 11.34
N SER A 245 20.54 6.26 12.62
CA SER A 245 20.98 7.08 13.76
C SER A 245 22.51 7.11 13.90
N LEU A 246 23.22 6.09 13.42
CA LEU A 246 24.69 6.08 13.41
C LEU A 246 25.28 7.13 12.45
N PHE A 247 24.61 7.37 11.31
CA PHE A 247 25.06 8.34 10.32
C PHE A 247 23.87 8.92 9.54
N VAL A 248 23.36 10.05 10.03
CA VAL A 248 22.18 10.73 9.48
C VAL A 248 22.56 11.49 8.21
N HIS A 249 22.55 10.79 7.08
CA HIS A 249 22.85 11.38 5.77
C HIS A 249 21.90 10.83 4.69
N LEU A 250 21.46 11.65 3.73
CA LEU A 250 20.53 11.24 2.67
C LEU A 250 21.07 10.07 1.84
N TRP A 251 22.35 10.11 1.45
CA TRP A 251 23.04 8.96 0.82
C TRP A 251 23.04 7.70 1.68
N MET A 252 23.19 7.82 2.99
CA MET A 252 23.13 6.67 3.90
C MET A 252 21.70 6.11 3.96
N PHE A 253 20.69 6.99 3.96
CA PHE A 253 19.29 6.60 3.85
C PHE A 253 19.01 5.83 2.55
N PHE A 254 19.56 6.29 1.42
CA PHE A 254 19.51 5.58 0.14
C PHE A 254 20.18 4.19 0.22
N LEU A 255 21.40 4.11 0.75
CA LEU A 255 22.17 2.85 0.82
C LEU A 255 21.51 1.82 1.74
N TRP A 256 21.02 2.23 2.91
CA TRP A 256 20.27 1.35 3.80
C TRP A 256 18.96 0.89 3.14
N MET A 257 18.25 1.79 2.46
CA MET A 257 17.03 1.44 1.75
C MET A 257 17.29 0.45 0.62
N LEU A 258 18.39 0.62 -0.10
CA LEU A 258 18.83 -0.33 -1.10
C LEU A 258 19.15 -1.69 -0.46
N LEU A 259 19.91 -1.73 0.64
CA LEU A 259 20.29 -2.97 1.32
C LEU A 259 19.07 -3.74 1.84
N PHE A 260 18.23 -3.10 2.65
CA PHE A 260 17.01 -3.70 3.20
C PHE A 260 16.05 -4.09 2.06
N GLY A 261 15.93 -3.24 1.05
CA GLY A 261 15.14 -3.51 -0.16
C GLY A 261 15.63 -4.75 -0.92
N LEU A 262 16.95 -4.94 -1.06
CA LEU A 262 17.52 -6.13 -1.71
C LEU A 262 17.27 -7.40 -0.88
N ILE A 263 17.39 -7.33 0.44
CA ILE A 263 17.10 -8.47 1.33
C ILE A 263 15.64 -8.91 1.18
N LEU A 264 14.71 -7.96 1.15
CA LEU A 264 13.28 -8.21 0.99
C LEU A 264 12.94 -8.66 -0.44
N ALA A 265 13.51 -8.02 -1.46
CA ALA A 265 13.30 -8.36 -2.86
C ALA A 265 13.81 -9.77 -3.19
N ARG A 266 14.96 -10.18 -2.61
CA ARG A 266 15.49 -11.55 -2.73
C ARG A 266 14.49 -12.59 -2.25
N LYS A 267 13.78 -12.31 -1.16
CA LYS A 267 12.77 -13.22 -0.60
C LYS A 267 11.45 -13.14 -1.36
N LEU A 268 11.05 -11.94 -1.80
CA LEU A 268 9.85 -11.70 -2.62
C LEU A 268 9.88 -12.48 -3.94
N TYR A 269 11.01 -12.46 -4.65
CA TYR A 269 11.17 -13.16 -5.95
C TYR A 269 11.66 -14.61 -5.81
N ALA A 270 11.59 -15.20 -4.62
CA ALA A 270 11.96 -16.58 -4.32
C ALA A 270 13.37 -16.98 -4.82
N LEU A 271 14.33 -16.03 -4.76
CA LEU A 271 15.76 -16.30 -5.03
C LEU A 271 16.40 -17.08 -3.87
N SER A 272 15.76 -17.08 -2.70
CA SER A 272 16.03 -17.99 -1.58
C SER A 272 14.74 -18.74 -1.21
N PRO A 273 14.79 -20.03 -0.84
CA PRO A 273 13.61 -20.76 -0.40
C PRO A 273 12.98 -20.06 0.81
N SER A 274 11.75 -19.58 0.62
CA SER A 274 10.95 -18.89 1.63
C SER A 274 9.77 -19.77 1.98
N ARG A 275 9.54 -20.01 3.29
CA ARG A 275 8.33 -20.69 3.78
C ARG A 275 7.06 -19.81 3.68
N TYR A 276 7.23 -18.52 3.40
CA TYR A 276 6.16 -17.51 3.37
C TYR A 276 5.90 -17.01 1.95
N GLY A 277 4.65 -16.64 1.66
CA GLY A 277 4.22 -16.17 0.33
C GLY A 277 4.83 -14.82 -0.08
N PRO A 278 4.84 -14.49 -1.39
CA PRO A 278 5.30 -13.19 -1.90
C PRO A 278 4.56 -11.98 -1.30
N GLY A 279 3.27 -12.13 -1.01
CA GLY A 279 2.45 -11.07 -0.41
C GLY A 279 2.97 -10.60 0.94
N LEU A 280 3.48 -11.52 1.78
CA LEU A 280 4.08 -11.19 3.08
C LEU A 280 5.29 -10.25 2.92
N TRP A 281 6.20 -10.55 1.99
CA TRP A 281 7.41 -9.76 1.77
C TRP A 281 7.10 -8.38 1.19
N LEU A 282 6.14 -8.29 0.26
CA LEU A 282 5.70 -7.00 -0.27
C LEU A 282 5.04 -6.14 0.82
N ASN A 283 4.15 -6.72 1.63
CA ASN A 283 3.51 -6.02 2.74
C ASN A 283 4.50 -5.56 3.80
N THR A 284 5.47 -6.42 4.12
CA THR A 284 6.59 -6.08 5.01
C THR A 284 7.31 -4.84 4.49
N PHE A 285 7.61 -4.81 3.19
CA PHE A 285 8.37 -3.72 2.60
C PHE A 285 7.57 -2.41 2.59
N ILE A 286 6.28 -2.46 2.26
CA ILE A 286 5.37 -1.30 2.36
C ILE A 286 5.32 -0.80 3.82
N THR A 287 5.18 -1.71 4.79
CA THR A 287 5.11 -1.37 6.21
C THR A 287 6.39 -0.70 6.71
N LEU A 288 7.54 -1.25 6.31
CA LEU A 288 8.85 -0.68 6.59
C LEU A 288 8.93 0.77 6.09
N ILE A 289 8.57 1.02 4.83
CA ILE A 289 8.61 2.36 4.24
C ILE A 289 7.69 3.33 4.97
N ILE A 290 6.47 2.91 5.30
CA ILE A 290 5.49 3.78 5.98
C ILE A 290 5.98 4.13 7.39
N LEU A 291 6.35 3.14 8.20
CA LEU A 291 6.79 3.40 9.59
C LEU A 291 8.09 4.19 9.65
N LEU A 292 9.08 3.83 8.83
CA LEU A 292 10.36 4.51 8.78
C LEU A 292 10.21 5.95 8.27
N GLY A 293 9.44 6.14 7.19
CA GLY A 293 9.25 7.46 6.62
C GLY A 293 8.48 8.41 7.52
N GLN A 294 7.53 7.89 8.31
CA GLN A 294 6.88 8.65 9.37
C GLN A 294 7.85 9.03 10.50
N SER A 295 8.69 8.09 10.94
CA SER A 295 9.69 8.33 11.99
C SER A 295 10.69 9.43 11.61
N VAL A 296 11.15 9.45 10.35
CA VAL A 296 12.03 10.50 9.82
C VAL A 296 11.34 11.87 9.83
N GLN A 297 10.05 11.94 9.46
CA GLN A 297 9.29 13.19 9.50
C GLN A 297 9.05 13.68 10.93
N ASP A 298 8.73 12.80 11.86
CA ASP A 298 8.56 13.18 13.26
C ASP A 298 9.85 13.76 13.83
N SER A 299 10.99 13.15 13.49
CA SER A 299 12.30 13.67 13.87
C SER A 299 12.56 15.05 13.28
N ALA A 300 12.19 15.28 12.01
CA ALA A 300 12.33 16.58 11.37
C ALA A 300 11.41 17.65 11.98
N LEU A 301 10.26 17.25 12.50
CA LEU A 301 9.30 18.11 13.21
C LEU A 301 9.62 18.25 14.71
N GLY A 302 10.72 17.68 15.20
CA GLY A 302 11.11 17.73 16.61
C GLY A 302 10.19 16.95 17.56
N LYS A 303 9.38 16.02 17.03
CA LYS A 303 8.52 15.14 17.83
C LYS A 303 9.31 13.97 18.41
N ASP A 304 8.82 13.43 19.52
CA ASP A 304 9.38 12.19 20.07
C ASP A 304 9.08 11.01 19.14
N VAL A 305 10.12 10.60 18.42
CA VAL A 305 10.07 9.52 17.43
C VAL A 305 9.67 8.19 18.08
N TYR A 306 10.11 7.92 19.31
CA TYR A 306 9.91 6.61 19.93
C TYR A 306 8.46 6.42 20.36
N THR A 307 7.85 7.42 20.99
CA THR A 307 6.43 7.36 21.34
C THR A 307 5.54 7.37 20.11
N ALA A 308 5.82 8.25 19.13
CA ALA A 308 5.07 8.29 17.88
C ALA A 308 5.17 6.97 17.10
N PHE A 309 6.35 6.35 17.07
CA PHE A 309 6.55 5.03 16.48
C PHE A 309 5.78 3.94 17.24
N ALA A 310 5.85 3.91 18.57
CA ALA A 310 5.15 2.93 19.39
C ALA A 310 3.63 2.99 19.19
N VAL A 311 3.07 4.21 19.15
CA VAL A 311 1.64 4.44 18.87
C VAL A 311 1.27 3.94 17.47
N ARG A 312 2.04 4.29 16.43
CA ARG A 312 1.76 3.83 15.06
C ARG A 312 1.90 2.31 14.92
N MET A 313 2.89 1.72 15.57
CA MET A 313 3.07 0.26 15.61
C MET A 313 1.85 -0.40 16.28
N GLY A 314 1.42 0.11 17.43
CA GLY A 314 0.24 -0.38 18.13
C GLY A 314 -1.02 -0.31 17.26
N LEU A 315 -1.22 0.81 16.57
CA LEU A 315 -2.34 0.99 15.64
C LEU A 315 -2.27 0.05 14.44
N PHE A 316 -1.08 -0.15 13.86
CA PHE A 316 -0.89 -1.09 12.75
C PHE A 316 -1.18 -2.54 13.19
N ILE A 317 -0.74 -2.92 14.38
CA ILE A 317 -1.04 -4.23 14.97
C ILE A 317 -2.54 -4.36 15.21
N ALA A 318 -3.18 -3.35 15.82
CA ALA A 318 -4.61 -3.35 16.11
C ALA A 318 -5.46 -3.49 14.83
N VAL A 319 -5.15 -2.72 13.78
CA VAL A 319 -5.83 -2.82 12.48
C VAL A 319 -5.58 -4.19 11.83
N THR A 320 -4.37 -4.73 11.96
CA THR A 320 -4.06 -6.06 11.42
C THR A 320 -4.81 -7.17 12.18
N LEU A 321 -4.93 -7.07 13.51
CA LEU A 321 -5.72 -7.97 14.34
C LEU A 321 -7.20 -7.88 13.99
N TYR A 322 -7.73 -6.65 13.87
CA TYR A 322 -9.10 -6.41 13.42
C TYR A 322 -9.35 -7.04 12.05
N ALA A 323 -8.44 -6.86 11.09
CA ALA A 323 -8.54 -7.49 9.78
C ALA A 323 -8.55 -9.02 9.87
N CYS A 324 -7.71 -9.60 10.74
CA CYS A 324 -7.72 -11.05 10.99
C CYS A 324 -9.05 -11.53 11.58
N VAL A 325 -9.65 -10.77 12.50
CA VAL A 325 -10.97 -11.10 13.07
C VAL A 325 -12.05 -11.02 11.99
N MET A 326 -12.06 -9.96 11.19
CA MET A 326 -13.03 -9.80 10.09
C MET A 326 -12.93 -10.94 9.08
N VAL A 327 -11.71 -11.31 8.68
CA VAL A 327 -11.49 -12.45 7.79
C VAL A 327 -12.06 -13.73 8.41
N ARG A 328 -11.80 -14.02 9.69
CA ARG A 328 -12.34 -15.23 10.36
C ARG A 328 -13.86 -15.24 10.51
N LEU A 329 -14.48 -14.08 10.74
CA LEU A 329 -15.93 -13.96 10.90
C LEU A 329 -16.66 -14.16 9.56
N LEU A 330 -16.14 -13.54 8.48
CA LEU A 330 -16.76 -13.56 7.15
C LEU A 330 -16.42 -14.82 6.34
N ASP A 331 -15.39 -15.56 6.73
CA ASP A 331 -14.96 -16.82 6.11
C ASP A 331 -15.58 -18.05 6.78
N ARG A 332 -16.48 -17.87 7.78
CA ARG A 332 -17.31 -18.96 8.27
C ARG A 332 -18.15 -19.47 7.08
N PRO A 333 -18.00 -20.75 6.67
CA PRO A 333 -18.86 -21.29 5.63
C PRO A 333 -20.29 -21.10 6.09
N ALA A 334 -21.14 -20.58 5.19
CA ALA A 334 -22.57 -20.67 5.38
C ALA A 334 -22.85 -22.14 5.68
N GLN A 335 -23.29 -22.45 6.90
CA GLN A 335 -23.84 -23.75 7.20
C GLN A 335 -25.00 -23.92 6.22
N SER A 336 -24.79 -24.67 5.15
CA SER A 336 -25.89 -25.26 4.40
C SER A 336 -26.68 -26.05 5.43
N PRO A 337 -27.97 -25.75 5.67
CA PRO A 337 -28.83 -26.69 6.35
C PRO A 337 -28.78 -27.97 5.52
N ALA A 338 -28.61 -29.08 6.23
CA ALA A 338 -28.36 -30.39 5.69
C ALA A 338 -29.20 -30.72 4.45
N GLN A 339 -28.52 -31.24 3.44
CA GLN A 339 -29.09 -32.21 2.52
C GLN A 339 -29.59 -33.40 3.37
N GLY A 340 -30.89 -33.51 3.50
CA GLY A 340 -31.64 -34.61 4.10
C GLY A 340 -33.12 -34.19 4.02
N LEU A 341 -33.95 -34.78 3.17
CA LEU A 341 -34.29 -36.19 3.23
C LEU A 341 -34.57 -36.75 1.83
N THR A 342 -34.01 -37.94 1.59
CA THR A 342 -34.61 -39.01 0.78
C THR A 342 -36.01 -39.34 1.25
#